data_AF-A0A2W4NSA4-F1
#
_entry.id   AF-A0A2W4NSA4-F1
#
_cell.length_a   1.000
_cell.length_b   1.000
_cell.length_c   1.000
_cell.angle_alpha   90.00
_cell.angle_beta   90.00
_cell.angle_gamma   90.00
#
_symmetry.space_group_name_H-M   'P 1'
#
loop_
_entity.id
_entity.type
_entity.pdbx_description
1 polymer ?
#
loop_
_entity_poly.entity_id
_entity_poly.type
_entity_poly.pdbx_seq_one_letter_code
_entity_poly.pdbx_strand_id
1 'polypeptide(L)'
;MCSLPMRPVARTSRSNRTSTCGPGGVWGDCVGQKTAMPRDCTSPQDNDCDGLPDNTLDNVCKCEIGAKEACNTHPQDGIGICKAGSRTCVALQGGSASDWSACSGGQGPKARNCASSQDNDCDGVPDNTLDNVCKCQIGATRKCDTHPQDGVGICKAGTQTCVATQSGAGSDWGSCTGSQGPKARDCSSSLDNDCDGVPDGGTGGPAFVKVPEGYCIDSTEVTRAQYQAWLNTNPSTAGQPVGCEGNKTFQPDATCLTGTNVCQTGCSQHPQVCIDWCDAYAYCQAVGKRLCGSIAGGHVDAARGNDFTASQWYNACTSHGRHAYPYGGAFDYDFCALGASTAPVASHNDCQSKVNGYRGIYDLSGNVQEWEDACNGDNCFVRGGWYYDDDRSGGLPCNGGSQTPRTQNRMSPGMGTGFRCCSR
;
A
#
# COMPACT_ATOMS: atom_id res chain seq x y z
N MET A 1 51.95 97.11 49.00
CA MET A 1 51.56 96.95 47.58
C MET A 1 52.75 96.23 46.91
N CYS A 2 52.69 95.04 46.32
CA CYS A 2 51.61 94.16 45.88
C CYS A 2 51.92 92.68 46.22
N SER A 3 50.87 91.89 46.43
CA SER A 3 50.85 90.42 46.52
C SER A 3 50.93 89.75 45.15
N LEU A 4 51.35 88.47 45.09
CA LEU A 4 50.80 87.37 44.26
C LEU A 4 51.62 86.05 44.52
N PRO A 5 51.09 84.84 44.22
CA PRO A 5 50.70 83.89 45.26
C PRO A 5 51.46 82.54 45.23
N MET A 6 51.37 81.83 46.36
CA MET A 6 51.80 80.44 46.51
C MET A 6 50.92 79.50 45.68
N ARG A 7 51.55 78.61 44.91
CA ARG A 7 50.91 77.44 44.29
C ARG A 7 50.89 76.26 45.28
N PRO A 8 49.80 75.48 45.36
CA PRO A 8 49.67 74.39 46.31
C PRO A 8 50.51 73.19 45.86
N VAL A 9 51.32 72.68 46.79
CA VAL A 9 52.13 71.47 46.66
C VAL A 9 51.26 70.26 47.02
N ALA A 10 50.95 69.41 46.05
CA ALA A 10 50.41 68.08 46.29
C ALA A 10 51.54 67.12 46.75
N ARG A 11 51.19 66.23 47.68
CA ARG A 11 52.08 65.47 48.56
C ARG A 11 52.46 64.09 48.00
N THR A 12 53.69 63.70 48.35
CA THR A 12 54.21 62.33 48.62
C THR A 12 54.35 61.32 47.48
N SER A 13 55.47 61.41 46.74
CA SER A 13 56.58 60.47 46.89
C SER A 13 57.90 61.24 46.73
N ARG A 14 58.65 61.40 47.83
CA ARG A 14 59.98 62.01 47.77
C ARG A 14 60.97 60.89 47.43
N SER A 15 61.44 60.81 46.19
CA SER A 15 62.89 60.68 46.06
C SER A 15 63.46 62.06 46.40
N ASN A 16 64.29 62.14 47.44
CA ASN A 16 65.02 63.37 47.71
C ASN A 16 65.92 63.63 46.49
N ARG A 17 65.64 64.72 45.76
CA ARG A 17 66.38 65.12 44.58
C ARG A 17 67.51 66.06 44.97
N THR A 18 68.70 65.80 44.45
CA THR A 18 69.86 66.67 44.54
C THR A 18 70.23 67.14 43.14
N SER A 19 70.01 68.41 42.85
CA SER A 19 70.74 69.10 41.79
C SER A 19 72.03 69.65 42.39
N THR A 20 73.13 69.63 41.64
CA THR A 20 74.40 70.23 42.06
C THR A 20 74.55 71.60 41.40
N CYS A 21 74.88 72.61 42.21
CA CYS A 21 75.12 73.97 41.73
C CYS A 21 76.61 74.11 41.36
N GLY A 22 76.89 74.43 40.10
CA GLY A 22 78.26 74.62 39.62
C GLY A 22 78.84 75.99 39.98
N PRO A 23 80.18 76.17 39.95
CA PRO A 23 80.83 77.46 40.19
C PRO A 23 80.50 78.41 39.04
N GLY A 24 79.46 79.23 39.26
CA GLY A 24 78.80 80.05 38.24
C GLY A 24 77.32 80.30 38.53
N GLY A 25 76.73 79.61 39.52
CA GLY A 25 75.35 79.86 39.96
C GLY A 25 74.27 79.22 39.08
N VAL A 26 74.66 78.38 38.12
CA VAL A 26 73.74 77.62 37.27
C VAL A 26 73.56 76.23 37.88
N TRP A 27 72.30 75.85 38.12
CA TRP A 27 71.93 74.50 38.52
C TRP A 27 72.00 73.57 37.31
N GLY A 28 72.69 72.43 37.44
CA GLY A 28 72.65 71.39 36.40
C GLY A 28 71.27 70.72 36.30
N ASP A 29 71.04 69.99 35.20
CA ASP A 29 69.83 69.20 35.01
C ASP A 29 69.59 68.26 36.19
N CYS A 30 68.31 68.06 36.54
CA CYS A 30 67.94 67.15 37.62
C CYS A 30 68.33 65.71 37.24
N VAL A 31 69.40 65.19 37.84
CA VAL A 31 69.83 63.80 37.64
C VAL A 31 68.84 62.85 38.33
N GLY A 32 68.24 61.94 37.56
CA GLY A 32 67.26 60.96 38.06
C GLY A 32 65.78 61.33 37.87
N GLN A 33 65.47 62.29 36.98
CA GLN A 33 64.07 62.58 36.63
C GLN A 33 63.44 61.37 35.93
N LYS A 34 62.53 60.65 36.62
CA LYS A 34 61.56 59.79 35.95
C LYS A 34 60.58 60.71 35.22
N THR A 35 60.61 60.72 33.89
CA THR A 35 59.54 61.32 33.08
C THR A 35 58.32 60.42 33.14
N ALA A 36 57.13 60.99 33.32
CA ALA A 36 55.88 60.25 33.21
C ALA A 36 55.86 59.49 31.88
N MET A 37 55.64 58.18 31.94
CA MET A 37 55.44 57.33 30.77
C MET A 37 53.94 57.19 30.51
N PRO A 38 53.52 56.84 29.28
CA PRO A 38 52.13 56.51 29.02
C PRO A 38 51.67 55.37 29.94
N ARG A 39 50.44 55.47 30.43
CA ARG A 39 49.78 54.45 31.21
C ARG A 39 49.80 53.08 30.53
N ASP A 40 49.98 52.02 31.32
CA ASP A 40 49.97 50.62 30.89
C ASP A 40 49.05 49.75 31.76
N CYS A 41 47.91 49.34 31.25
CA CYS A 41 46.93 48.48 31.93
C CYS A 41 47.48 47.09 32.32
N THR A 42 48.69 46.70 31.89
CA THR A 42 49.37 45.47 32.33
C THR A 42 50.23 45.67 33.58
N SER A 43 50.44 46.92 34.00
CA SER A 43 51.37 47.33 35.04
C SER A 43 50.65 47.75 36.34
N PRO A 44 51.04 47.23 37.52
CA PRO A 44 50.54 47.75 38.81
C PRO A 44 51.29 49.02 39.27
N GLN A 45 52.24 49.53 38.49
CA GLN A 45 52.94 50.79 38.77
C GLN A 45 52.13 51.98 38.24
N ASP A 46 52.22 53.11 38.93
CA ASP A 46 51.74 54.44 38.49
C ASP A 46 52.83 55.09 37.61
N ASN A 47 52.80 54.81 36.31
CA ASN A 47 53.83 55.26 35.37
C ASN A 47 53.55 56.68 34.85
N ASP A 48 52.29 57.12 34.83
CA ASP A 48 51.90 58.47 34.41
C ASP A 48 51.86 59.50 35.56
N CYS A 49 52.07 59.03 36.80
CA CYS A 49 52.17 59.81 38.03
C CYS A 49 50.88 60.56 38.40
N ASP A 50 49.71 60.02 38.05
CA ASP A 50 48.40 60.60 38.39
C ASP A 50 47.93 60.26 39.81
N GLY A 51 48.66 59.38 40.52
CA GLY A 51 48.39 58.95 41.88
C GLY A 51 47.60 57.64 41.98
N LEU A 52 47.32 56.96 40.87
CA LEU A 52 46.68 55.66 40.79
C LEU A 52 47.59 54.65 40.06
N PRO A 53 47.57 53.36 40.43
CA PRO A 53 48.21 52.32 39.63
C PRO A 53 47.68 52.32 38.19
N ASP A 54 48.54 52.12 37.18
CA ASP A 54 48.13 52.14 35.77
C ASP A 54 47.03 51.11 35.46
N ASN A 55 47.03 49.96 36.14
CA ASN A 55 46.01 48.91 36.00
C ASN A 55 44.69 49.17 36.78
N THR A 56 44.50 50.38 37.32
CA THR A 56 43.23 50.76 37.98
C THR A 56 42.06 50.64 37.01
N LEU A 57 40.98 49.97 37.41
CA LEU A 57 39.83 49.75 36.53
C LEU A 57 39.00 51.03 36.33
N ASP A 58 38.86 51.44 35.08
CA ASP A 58 38.10 52.63 34.65
C ASP A 58 37.68 52.52 33.17
N ASN A 59 37.36 53.64 32.51
CA ASN A 59 36.93 53.63 31.10
C ASN A 59 38.08 53.32 30.10
N VAL A 60 39.34 53.32 30.54
CA VAL A 60 40.54 53.02 29.74
C VAL A 60 40.99 51.58 30.02
N CYS A 61 41.18 51.20 31.28
CA CYS A 61 41.42 49.82 31.68
C CYS A 61 40.09 49.19 32.12
N LYS A 62 39.27 48.76 31.16
CA LYS A 62 37.89 48.31 31.44
C LYS A 62 37.82 46.98 32.19
N CYS A 63 38.88 46.18 32.12
CA CYS A 63 38.95 44.87 32.74
C CYS A 63 40.40 44.49 33.08
N GLU A 64 40.57 43.53 33.99
CA GLU A 64 41.87 42.97 34.34
C GLU A 64 42.37 42.03 33.24
N ILE A 65 43.56 42.27 32.70
CA ILE A 65 44.13 41.48 31.60
C ILE A 65 44.20 39.99 31.96
N GLY A 66 43.62 39.15 31.10
CA GLY A 66 43.53 37.71 31.32
C GLY A 66 42.32 37.25 32.14
N ALA A 67 41.56 38.17 32.76
CA ALA A 67 40.27 37.84 33.36
C ALA A 67 39.31 37.27 32.32
N LYS A 68 38.43 36.37 32.75
CA LYS A 68 37.39 35.77 31.90
C LYS A 68 36.03 36.06 32.47
N GLU A 69 35.08 36.32 31.58
CA GLU A 69 33.67 36.43 31.96
C GLU A 69 32.77 35.76 30.93
N ALA A 70 31.53 35.48 31.37
CA ALA A 70 30.48 34.97 30.51
C ALA A 70 29.99 36.09 29.57
N CYS A 71 29.61 35.69 28.36
CA CYS A 71 29.04 36.58 27.37
C CYS A 71 27.97 35.84 26.57
N ASN A 72 27.03 36.58 25.96
CA ASN A 72 25.85 36.01 25.30
C ASN A 72 25.15 34.99 26.21
N THR A 73 24.82 35.40 27.43
CA THR A 73 24.13 34.54 28.40
C THR A 73 22.63 34.46 28.10
N HIS A 74 22.03 33.30 28.30
CA HIS A 74 20.61 33.05 28.14
C HIS A 74 20.04 32.41 29.43
N PRO A 75 18.73 32.56 29.71
CA PRO A 75 18.10 31.89 30.86
C PRO A 75 18.27 30.37 30.88
N GLN A 76 18.44 29.74 29.72
CA GLN A 76 18.55 28.29 29.52
C GLN A 76 20.00 27.77 29.48
N ASP A 77 21.00 28.60 29.78
CA ASP A 77 22.39 28.15 29.78
C ASP A 77 22.58 27.01 30.81
N GLY A 78 23.18 25.89 30.37
CA GLY A 78 23.32 24.67 31.16
C GLY A 78 22.21 23.63 30.94
N ILE A 79 21.20 23.94 30.13
CA ILE A 79 20.16 23.01 29.69
C ILE A 79 20.46 22.59 28.25
N GLY A 80 20.34 21.29 27.97
CA GLY A 80 20.61 20.74 26.65
C GLY A 80 22.01 21.07 26.14
N ILE A 81 22.08 21.64 24.94
CA ILE A 81 23.34 22.09 24.33
C ILE A 81 23.65 23.57 24.62
N CYS A 82 22.76 24.29 25.30
CA CYS A 82 22.91 25.72 25.54
C CYS A 82 23.98 26.02 26.57
N LYS A 83 24.83 27.00 26.26
CA LYS A 83 25.88 27.49 27.14
C LYS A 83 26.24 28.92 26.82
N ALA A 84 26.56 29.68 27.87
CA ALA A 84 27.17 30.99 27.73
C ALA A 84 28.52 30.88 26.98
N GLY A 85 28.84 31.91 26.22
CA GLY A 85 30.19 32.07 25.68
C GLY A 85 31.15 32.59 26.75
N SER A 86 32.43 32.54 26.44
CA SER A 86 33.47 33.16 27.26
C SER A 86 34.23 34.20 26.44
N ARG A 87 34.49 35.34 27.08
CA ARG A 87 35.41 36.37 26.57
C ARG A 87 36.52 36.61 27.58
N THR A 88 37.71 36.92 27.07
CA THR A 88 38.90 37.18 27.88
C THR A 88 39.29 38.64 27.74
N CYS A 89 39.67 39.30 28.82
CA CYS A 89 40.16 40.66 28.77
C CYS A 89 41.55 40.70 28.13
N VAL A 90 41.73 41.57 27.14
CA VAL A 90 42.98 41.69 26.38
C VAL A 90 43.50 43.11 26.40
N ALA A 91 44.82 43.25 26.32
CA ALA A 91 45.47 44.55 26.23
C ALA A 91 45.37 45.07 24.79
N LEU A 92 45.00 46.34 24.65
CA LEU A 92 44.95 47.06 23.39
C LEU A 92 46.19 47.94 23.23
N GLN A 93 46.56 48.23 21.99
CA GLN A 93 47.58 49.23 21.62
C GLN A 93 48.87 49.17 22.45
N GLY A 94 49.36 47.96 22.74
CA GLY A 94 50.62 47.76 23.47
C GLY A 94 50.55 47.96 24.99
N GLY A 95 49.35 47.93 25.58
CA GLY A 95 49.14 48.05 27.03
C GLY A 95 48.33 49.28 27.43
N SER A 96 48.17 50.26 26.54
CA SER A 96 47.58 51.57 26.89
C SER A 96 46.07 51.55 27.16
N ALA A 97 45.39 50.44 26.89
CA ALA A 97 43.98 50.22 27.25
C ALA A 97 43.70 48.72 27.42
N SER A 98 42.60 48.37 28.07
CA SER A 98 42.09 46.99 28.11
C SER A 98 40.61 46.92 27.74
N ASP A 99 40.24 45.88 26.99
CA ASP A 99 38.85 45.60 26.65
C ASP A 99 38.60 44.09 26.51
N TRP A 100 37.33 43.70 26.52
CA TRP A 100 36.94 42.32 26.35
C TRP A 100 37.10 41.87 24.90
N SER A 101 37.62 40.67 24.71
CA SER A 101 37.64 40.01 23.41
C SER A 101 36.23 39.78 22.86
N ALA A 102 36.14 39.43 21.58
CA ALA A 102 34.92 38.87 21.02
C ALA A 102 34.47 37.65 21.85
N CYS A 103 33.16 37.50 22.00
CA CYS A 103 32.57 36.35 22.66
C CYS A 103 32.82 35.08 21.86
N SER A 104 33.27 34.01 22.51
CA SER A 104 33.56 32.73 21.86
C SER A 104 32.86 31.57 22.56
N GLY A 105 32.43 30.57 21.78
CA GLY A 105 31.87 29.33 22.32
C GLY A 105 30.44 29.40 22.87
N GLY A 106 29.76 30.54 22.77
CA GLY A 106 28.37 30.67 23.20
C GLY A 106 27.41 29.96 22.25
N GLN A 107 26.44 29.24 22.81
CA GLN A 107 25.41 28.50 22.08
C GLN A 107 24.07 28.77 22.77
N GLY A 108 23.22 29.56 22.11
CA GLY A 108 21.86 29.83 22.59
C GLY A 108 20.82 28.86 22.02
N PRO A 109 19.56 28.96 22.50
CA PRO A 109 18.45 28.15 22.03
C PRO A 109 18.24 28.29 20.52
N LYS A 110 17.97 27.18 19.85
CA LYS A 110 17.62 27.08 18.43
C LYS A 110 16.24 26.45 18.30
N ALA A 111 15.65 26.48 17.11
CA ALA A 111 14.42 25.74 16.87
C ALA A 111 14.64 24.24 17.05
N ARG A 112 13.66 23.58 17.66
CA ARG A 112 13.55 22.13 17.76
C ARG A 112 13.71 21.43 16.41
N ASN A 113 14.28 20.23 16.43
CA ASN A 113 14.45 19.35 15.28
C ASN A 113 14.15 17.89 15.64
N CYS A 114 13.02 17.34 15.18
CA CYS A 114 12.63 15.95 15.51
C CYS A 114 13.60 14.88 14.98
N ALA A 115 14.57 15.24 14.12
CA ALA A 115 15.64 14.34 13.68
C ALA A 115 16.87 14.33 14.62
N SER A 116 16.89 15.22 15.62
CA SER A 116 17.99 15.42 16.55
C SER A 116 17.70 14.75 17.89
N SER A 117 18.66 14.03 18.43
CA SER A 117 18.62 13.54 19.83
C SER A 117 19.13 14.58 20.84
N GLN A 118 19.49 15.77 20.38
CA GLN A 118 19.90 16.90 21.22
C GLN A 118 18.68 17.74 21.59
N ASP A 119 18.76 18.42 22.72
CA ASP A 119 17.83 19.46 23.18
C ASP A 119 18.35 20.81 22.63
N ASN A 120 17.86 21.20 21.45
CA ASN A 120 18.33 22.38 20.72
C ASN A 120 17.63 23.66 21.19
N ASP A 121 16.37 23.57 21.64
CA ASP A 121 15.63 24.70 22.20
C ASP A 121 15.84 24.88 23.71
N CYS A 122 16.59 23.96 24.32
CA CYS A 122 17.07 24.03 25.69
C CYS A 122 15.93 24.09 26.69
N ASP A 123 14.88 23.31 26.43
CA ASP A 123 13.68 23.18 27.26
C ASP A 123 13.80 22.03 28.29
N GLY A 124 14.90 21.27 28.24
CA GLY A 124 15.19 20.14 29.13
C GLY A 124 14.81 18.78 28.55
N VAL A 125 14.31 18.73 27.31
CA VAL A 125 13.82 17.53 26.65
C VAL A 125 14.52 17.37 25.30
N PRO A 126 15.03 16.17 24.95
CA PRO A 126 15.58 15.94 23.61
C PRO A 126 14.55 16.25 22.53
N ASP A 127 14.98 16.89 21.44
CA ASP A 127 14.09 17.35 20.38
C ASP A 127 13.26 16.22 19.73
N ASN A 128 13.81 15.00 19.66
CA ASN A 128 13.14 13.84 19.08
C ASN A 128 12.18 13.11 20.03
N THR A 129 11.89 13.68 21.20
CA THR A 129 10.91 13.13 22.14
C THR A 129 9.53 13.08 21.51
N LEU A 130 8.88 11.92 21.56
CA LEU A 130 7.58 11.72 20.92
C LEU A 130 6.46 12.44 21.66
N ASP A 131 5.77 13.32 20.95
CA ASP A 131 4.66 14.14 21.45
C ASP A 131 3.74 14.59 20.28
N ASN A 132 2.92 15.63 20.47
CA ASN A 132 2.02 16.13 19.43
C ASN A 132 2.74 16.83 18.26
N VAL A 133 4.03 17.14 18.40
CA VAL A 133 4.89 17.77 17.39
C VAL A 133 5.74 16.72 16.68
N CYS A 134 6.47 15.90 17.44
CA CYS A 134 7.20 14.74 16.91
C CYS A 134 6.33 13.48 17.05
N LYS A 135 5.35 13.33 16.14
CA LYS A 135 4.32 12.27 16.27
C LYS A 135 4.86 10.85 16.06
N CYS A 136 6.02 10.73 15.44
CA CYS A 136 6.68 9.46 15.19
C CYS A 136 8.20 9.65 15.07
N GLN A 137 8.94 8.56 15.27
CA GLN A 137 10.38 8.56 15.06
C GLN A 137 10.68 8.56 13.56
N ILE A 138 11.43 9.53 13.07
CA ILE A 138 11.78 9.65 11.64
C ILE A 138 12.44 8.35 11.15
N GLY A 139 11.97 7.85 10.01
CA GLY A 139 12.40 6.57 9.45
C GLY A 139 11.67 5.34 9.99
N ALA A 140 10.91 5.46 11.09
CA ALA A 140 10.04 4.37 11.53
C ALA A 140 8.98 4.06 10.47
N THR A 141 8.55 2.81 10.40
CA THR A 141 7.54 2.34 9.45
C THR A 141 6.33 1.78 10.17
N ARG A 142 5.14 1.95 9.59
CA ARG A 142 3.91 1.27 10.03
C ARG A 142 3.06 0.81 8.86
N LYS A 143 2.20 -0.19 9.10
CA LYS A 143 1.14 -0.55 8.16
C LYS A 143 0.13 0.58 8.03
N CYS A 144 -0.42 0.74 6.84
CA CYS A 144 -1.48 1.68 6.50
C CYS A 144 -2.41 1.04 5.48
N ASP A 145 -3.63 1.57 5.35
CA ASP A 145 -4.66 1.09 4.43
C ASP A 145 -4.78 -0.44 4.46
N THR A 146 -5.04 -0.98 5.66
CA THR A 146 -5.17 -2.43 5.89
C THR A 146 -6.55 -2.92 5.48
N HIS A 147 -6.60 -4.12 4.92
CA HIS A 147 -7.83 -4.81 4.54
C HIS A 147 -7.95 -6.16 5.28
N PRO A 148 -9.17 -6.69 5.49
CA PRO A 148 -9.35 -8.02 6.07
C PRO A 148 -8.62 -9.14 5.29
N GLN A 149 -8.43 -8.96 3.98
CA GLN A 149 -7.84 -9.92 3.05
C GLN A 149 -6.32 -9.72 2.84
N ASP A 150 -5.67 -8.83 3.59
CA ASP A 150 -4.22 -8.61 3.42
C ASP A 150 -3.43 -9.90 3.65
N GLY A 151 -2.60 -10.28 2.67
CA GLY A 151 -1.85 -11.54 2.66
C GLY A 151 -2.53 -12.67 1.88
N VAL A 152 -3.72 -12.45 1.35
CA VAL A 152 -4.42 -13.36 0.42
C VAL A 152 -4.28 -12.84 -1.00
N GLY A 153 -4.00 -13.74 -1.95
CA GLY A 153 -3.80 -13.37 -3.35
C GLY A 153 -2.72 -12.30 -3.53
N ILE A 154 -3.08 -11.23 -4.25
CA ILE A 154 -2.19 -10.07 -4.43
C ILE A 154 -2.36 -8.99 -3.34
N CYS A 155 -3.35 -9.13 -2.45
CA CYS A 155 -3.70 -8.10 -1.49
C CYS A 155 -2.65 -7.94 -0.40
N LYS A 156 -2.35 -6.69 -0.07
CA LYS A 156 -1.42 -6.32 1.00
C LYS A 156 -1.67 -4.92 1.50
N ALA A 157 -1.46 -4.75 2.80
CA ALA A 157 -1.40 -3.43 3.42
C ALA A 157 -0.26 -2.60 2.80
N GLY A 158 -0.45 -1.28 2.80
CA GLY A 158 0.63 -0.36 2.48
C GLY A 158 1.58 -0.16 3.66
N THR A 159 2.66 0.56 3.39
CA THR A 159 3.60 1.04 4.40
C THR A 159 3.68 2.57 4.36
N GLN A 160 3.57 3.18 5.54
CA GLN A 160 3.93 4.58 5.79
C GLN A 160 5.29 4.64 6.46
N THR A 161 6.12 5.57 6.02
CA THR A 161 7.37 5.94 6.69
C THR A 161 7.18 7.28 7.38
N CYS A 162 7.63 7.38 8.62
CA CYS A 162 7.64 8.63 9.34
C CYS A 162 8.68 9.58 8.73
N VAL A 163 8.26 10.80 8.42
CA VAL A 163 9.10 11.83 7.79
C VAL A 163 9.10 13.11 8.62
N ALA A 164 10.17 13.88 8.52
CA ALA A 164 10.21 15.23 9.05
C ALA A 164 9.24 16.14 8.27
N THR A 165 8.63 17.10 8.96
CA THR A 165 7.96 18.22 8.29
C THR A 165 8.99 19.08 7.56
N GLN A 166 8.54 19.94 6.65
CA GLN A 166 9.44 20.76 5.84
C GLN A 166 10.35 21.69 6.67
N SER A 167 9.92 22.08 7.88
CA SER A 167 10.74 22.88 8.81
C SER A 167 11.71 22.03 9.65
N GLY A 168 11.60 20.70 9.64
CA GLY A 168 12.35 19.80 10.52
C GLY A 168 11.86 19.79 11.99
N ALA A 169 11.04 20.77 12.38
CA ALA A 169 10.57 20.94 13.74
C ALA A 169 9.47 19.96 14.16
N GLY A 170 8.85 19.25 13.20
CA GLY A 170 7.84 18.23 13.45
C GLY A 170 8.13 16.93 12.71
N SER A 171 7.42 15.87 13.06
CA SER A 171 7.41 14.62 12.30
C SER A 171 5.99 14.07 12.19
N ASP A 172 5.68 13.49 11.04
CA ASP A 172 4.39 12.83 10.79
C ASP A 172 4.55 11.63 9.85
N TRP A 173 3.53 10.79 9.79
CA TRP A 173 3.49 9.67 8.87
C TRP A 173 3.27 10.17 7.45
N GLY A 174 4.16 9.77 6.54
CA GLY A 174 4.06 10.10 5.12
C GLY A 174 2.86 9.45 4.42
N SER A 175 2.83 9.54 3.09
CA SER A 175 1.82 8.85 2.29
C SER A 175 1.88 7.34 2.48
N CYS A 176 0.72 6.69 2.48
CA CYS A 176 0.66 5.23 2.39
C CYS A 176 1.11 4.80 1.00
N THR A 177 2.08 3.88 0.93
CA THR A 177 2.61 3.37 -0.34
C THR A 177 2.52 1.86 -0.40
N GLY A 178 2.30 1.31 -1.60
CA GLY A 178 2.30 -0.14 -1.82
C GLY A 178 1.06 -0.89 -1.35
N SER A 179 0.03 -0.20 -0.85
CA SER A 179 -1.26 -0.83 -0.53
C SER A 179 -1.92 -1.36 -1.79
N GLN A 180 -2.41 -2.61 -1.72
CA GLN A 180 -3.22 -3.24 -2.75
C GLN A 180 -4.39 -3.93 -2.05
N GLY A 181 -5.57 -3.33 -2.16
CA GLY A 181 -6.81 -3.91 -1.65
C GLY A 181 -7.52 -4.80 -2.66
N PRO A 182 -8.58 -5.52 -2.23
CA PRO A 182 -9.42 -6.33 -3.10
C PRO A 182 -9.97 -5.52 -4.27
N LYS A 183 -9.94 -6.12 -5.46
CA LYS A 183 -10.54 -5.59 -6.69
C LYS A 183 -11.64 -6.52 -7.16
N ALA A 184 -12.43 -6.07 -8.13
CA ALA A 184 -13.36 -6.98 -8.81
C ALA A 184 -12.59 -8.12 -9.47
N ARG A 185 -13.15 -9.33 -9.40
CA ARG A 185 -12.62 -10.52 -10.07
C ARG A 185 -12.43 -10.25 -11.56
N ASP A 186 -11.26 -10.58 -12.08
CA ASP A 186 -10.97 -10.61 -13.50
C ASP A 186 -10.74 -12.04 -13.94
N CYS A 187 -11.81 -12.73 -14.33
CA CYS A 187 -11.79 -14.15 -14.71
C CYS A 187 -10.77 -14.56 -15.80
N SER A 188 -10.13 -13.59 -16.48
CA SER A 188 -9.06 -13.81 -17.45
C SER A 188 -7.66 -13.77 -16.84
N SER A 189 -7.58 -13.40 -15.57
CA SER A 189 -6.38 -13.32 -14.75
C SER A 189 -6.09 -14.64 -14.07
N SER A 190 -4.82 -15.01 -14.00
CA SER A 190 -4.32 -16.09 -13.15
C SER A 190 -4.02 -15.65 -11.72
N LEU A 191 -4.23 -14.36 -11.41
CA LEU A 191 -4.09 -13.79 -10.08
C LEU A 191 -5.42 -13.86 -9.33
N ASP A 192 -5.35 -13.85 -8.01
CA ASP A 192 -6.48 -13.69 -7.09
C ASP A 192 -6.61 -12.19 -6.77
N ASN A 193 -7.43 -11.47 -7.55
CA ASN A 193 -7.57 -10.02 -7.46
C ASN A 193 -8.61 -9.59 -6.42
N ASP A 194 -9.62 -10.42 -6.15
CA ASP A 194 -10.61 -10.19 -5.09
C ASP A 194 -10.17 -10.71 -3.71
N CYS A 195 -9.04 -11.41 -3.68
CA CYS A 195 -8.32 -11.86 -2.49
C CYS A 195 -9.17 -12.78 -1.63
N ASP A 196 -9.91 -13.68 -2.29
CA ASP A 196 -10.74 -14.70 -1.66
C ASP A 196 -10.00 -16.04 -1.46
N GLY A 197 -8.75 -16.13 -1.91
CA GLY A 197 -7.88 -17.29 -1.81
C GLY A 197 -7.90 -18.17 -3.07
N VAL A 198 -8.62 -17.76 -4.11
CA VAL A 198 -8.80 -18.52 -5.34
C VAL A 198 -8.41 -17.65 -6.55
N PRO A 199 -7.53 -18.12 -7.46
CA PRO A 199 -7.25 -17.40 -8.69
C PRO A 199 -8.53 -17.04 -9.45
N ASP A 200 -8.56 -15.85 -10.07
CA ASP A 200 -9.76 -15.33 -10.72
C ASP A 200 -10.29 -16.26 -11.82
N GLY A 201 -9.38 -16.89 -12.57
CA GLY A 201 -9.66 -17.88 -13.61
C GLY A 201 -10.15 -19.25 -13.10
N GLY A 202 -10.21 -19.46 -11.79
CA GLY A 202 -10.47 -20.74 -11.16
C GLY A 202 -9.24 -21.66 -11.12
N THR A 203 -9.38 -22.79 -10.44
CA THR A 203 -8.32 -23.80 -10.25
C THR A 203 -8.49 -25.02 -11.17
N GLY A 204 -9.56 -25.07 -11.96
CA GLY A 204 -9.87 -26.18 -12.85
C GLY A 204 -11.03 -25.89 -13.81
N GLY A 205 -11.39 -26.91 -14.60
CA GLY A 205 -12.40 -26.81 -15.65
C GLY A 205 -11.91 -26.11 -16.92
N PRO A 206 -12.81 -25.83 -17.87
CA PRO A 206 -12.49 -25.12 -19.11
C PRO A 206 -11.95 -23.70 -18.86
N ALA A 207 -11.26 -23.12 -19.85
CA ALA A 207 -10.84 -21.72 -19.74
C ALA A 207 -12.06 -20.78 -19.86
N PHE A 208 -12.07 -19.68 -19.12
CA PHE A 208 -13.12 -18.68 -19.23
C PHE A 208 -13.01 -17.87 -20.54
N VAL A 209 -14.18 -17.51 -21.07
CA VAL A 209 -14.36 -16.42 -22.02
C VAL A 209 -15.04 -15.26 -21.30
N LYS A 210 -14.40 -14.09 -21.33
CA LYS A 210 -14.97 -12.85 -20.80
C LYS A 210 -15.91 -12.23 -21.82
N VAL A 211 -17.19 -12.09 -21.47
CA VAL A 211 -18.18 -11.47 -22.36
C VAL A 211 -18.35 -9.98 -22.05
N PRO A 212 -18.88 -9.17 -22.99
CA PRO A 212 -19.02 -7.72 -22.83
C PRO A 212 -19.82 -7.27 -21.60
N GLU A 213 -20.75 -8.10 -21.12
CA GLU A 213 -21.63 -7.82 -19.97
C GLU A 213 -20.93 -7.89 -18.62
N GLY A 214 -19.61 -8.15 -18.59
CA GLY A 214 -18.81 -8.13 -17.37
C GLY A 214 -18.96 -9.38 -16.51
N TYR A 215 -19.26 -10.52 -17.15
CA TYR A 215 -19.17 -11.84 -16.54
C TYR A 215 -18.36 -12.77 -17.45
N CYS A 216 -18.10 -13.96 -16.96
CA CYS A 216 -17.34 -14.96 -17.69
C CYS A 216 -18.03 -16.30 -17.67
N ILE A 217 -17.84 -17.06 -18.73
CA ILE A 217 -18.44 -18.37 -18.96
C ILE A 217 -17.37 -19.30 -19.51
N ASP A 218 -17.41 -20.55 -19.09
CA ASP A 218 -16.52 -21.58 -19.58
C ASP A 218 -16.65 -21.71 -21.10
N SER A 219 -15.50 -21.79 -21.78
CA SER A 219 -15.39 -21.91 -23.24
C SER A 219 -16.07 -23.17 -23.79
N THR A 220 -16.23 -24.21 -22.98
CA THR A 220 -16.86 -25.48 -23.33
C THR A 220 -17.65 -26.03 -22.15
N GLU A 221 -18.33 -27.15 -22.31
CA GLU A 221 -18.80 -27.95 -21.17
C GLU A 221 -17.62 -28.52 -20.38
N VAL A 222 -17.87 -28.86 -19.10
CA VAL A 222 -16.88 -29.53 -18.26
C VAL A 222 -16.64 -30.95 -18.79
N THR A 223 -15.40 -31.27 -19.10
CA THR A 223 -15.00 -32.58 -19.64
C THR A 223 -14.92 -33.66 -18.55
N ARG A 224 -15.02 -34.93 -18.95
CA ARG A 224 -14.81 -36.07 -18.04
C ARG A 224 -13.44 -36.05 -17.36
N ALA A 225 -12.38 -35.67 -18.06
CA ALA A 225 -11.05 -35.57 -17.47
C ALA A 225 -10.97 -34.50 -16.37
N GLN A 226 -11.58 -33.35 -16.61
CA GLN A 226 -11.63 -32.25 -15.63
C GLN A 226 -12.48 -32.63 -14.41
N TYR A 227 -13.63 -33.27 -14.61
CA TYR A 227 -14.47 -33.77 -13.53
C TYR A 227 -13.77 -34.88 -12.72
N GLN A 228 -13.11 -35.82 -13.39
CA GLN A 228 -12.33 -36.87 -12.74
C GLN A 228 -11.16 -36.30 -11.92
N ALA A 229 -10.49 -35.26 -12.40
CA ALA A 229 -9.44 -34.59 -11.65
C ALA A 229 -9.97 -34.03 -10.32
N TRP A 230 -11.19 -33.48 -10.30
CA TRP A 230 -11.86 -33.07 -9.07
C TRP A 230 -12.25 -34.26 -8.19
N LEU A 231 -12.82 -35.34 -8.74
CA LEU A 231 -13.14 -36.54 -7.95
C LEU A 231 -11.90 -37.13 -7.24
N ASN A 232 -10.73 -37.04 -7.87
CA ASN A 232 -9.47 -37.51 -7.30
C ASN A 232 -9.03 -36.69 -6.06
N THR A 233 -9.60 -35.51 -5.82
CA THR A 233 -9.39 -34.75 -4.58
C THR A 233 -10.27 -35.23 -3.43
N ASN A 234 -11.07 -36.29 -3.62
CA ASN A 234 -12.02 -36.85 -2.66
C ASN A 234 -12.99 -35.79 -2.10
N PRO A 235 -13.80 -35.13 -2.94
CA PRO A 235 -14.73 -34.09 -2.51
C PRO A 235 -15.74 -34.63 -1.49
N SER A 236 -15.98 -33.85 -0.43
CA SER A 236 -16.94 -34.18 0.63
C SER A 236 -18.35 -33.75 0.25
N THR A 237 -19.33 -34.63 0.44
CA THR A 237 -20.75 -34.32 0.27
C THR A 237 -21.34 -33.56 1.47
N ALA A 238 -20.55 -33.28 2.50
CA ALA A 238 -20.96 -32.45 3.63
C ALA A 238 -21.00 -30.96 3.23
N GLY A 239 -21.97 -30.21 3.74
CA GLY A 239 -22.09 -28.78 3.47
C GLY A 239 -22.61 -28.41 2.08
N GLN A 240 -23.21 -29.36 1.36
CA GLN A 240 -23.92 -29.08 0.11
C GLN A 240 -25.07 -28.07 0.33
N PRO A 241 -25.45 -27.30 -0.70
CA PRO A 241 -26.49 -26.29 -0.59
C PRO A 241 -27.86 -26.89 -0.28
N VAL A 242 -28.77 -26.04 0.19
CA VAL A 242 -30.16 -26.41 0.48
C VAL A 242 -30.82 -27.07 -0.73
N GLY A 243 -31.49 -28.20 -0.49
CA GLY A 243 -32.12 -29.09 -1.46
C GLY A 243 -31.18 -30.11 -2.11
N CYS A 244 -29.88 -30.11 -1.76
CA CYS A 244 -28.93 -31.15 -2.14
C CYS A 244 -28.60 -32.13 -0.99
N GLU A 245 -29.37 -32.12 0.10
CA GLU A 245 -29.12 -32.97 1.29
C GLU A 245 -29.23 -34.46 0.97
N GLY A 246 -30.02 -34.80 -0.06
CA GLY A 246 -30.19 -36.15 -0.57
C GLY A 246 -28.98 -36.66 -1.36
N ASN A 247 -28.10 -35.78 -1.86
CA ASN A 247 -26.95 -36.19 -2.67
C ASN A 247 -25.85 -36.79 -1.77
N LYS A 248 -25.62 -38.10 -1.92
CA LYS A 248 -24.67 -38.87 -1.10
C LYS A 248 -23.36 -39.19 -1.80
N THR A 249 -23.21 -38.82 -3.07
CA THR A 249 -22.00 -39.09 -3.84
C THR A 249 -21.91 -38.20 -5.06
N PHE A 250 -20.71 -37.69 -5.36
CA PHE A 250 -20.46 -36.97 -6.61
C PHE A 250 -20.04 -37.89 -7.77
N GLN A 251 -20.01 -39.20 -7.56
CA GLN A 251 -19.69 -40.16 -8.62
C GLN A 251 -20.78 -40.17 -9.69
N PRO A 252 -20.47 -40.01 -10.98
CA PRO A 252 -21.46 -40.14 -12.03
C PRO A 252 -22.12 -41.52 -11.99
N ASP A 253 -23.37 -41.62 -12.43
CA ASP A 253 -24.09 -42.90 -12.38
C ASP A 253 -23.48 -43.92 -13.33
N ALA A 254 -23.00 -45.02 -12.76
CA ALA A 254 -22.30 -46.06 -13.51
C ALA A 254 -23.20 -46.75 -14.53
N THR A 255 -24.50 -46.90 -14.25
CA THR A 255 -25.44 -47.53 -15.18
C THR A 255 -25.65 -46.64 -16.40
N CYS A 256 -25.89 -45.35 -16.18
CA CYS A 256 -25.98 -44.33 -17.23
C CYS A 256 -24.73 -44.30 -18.10
N LEU A 257 -23.54 -44.35 -17.50
CA LEU A 257 -22.27 -44.33 -18.23
C LEU A 257 -22.08 -45.54 -19.15
N THR A 258 -22.73 -46.67 -18.87
CA THR A 258 -22.73 -47.86 -19.73
C THR A 258 -23.80 -47.84 -20.82
N GLY A 259 -24.61 -46.78 -20.89
CA GLY A 259 -25.63 -46.61 -21.93
C GLY A 259 -25.01 -46.55 -23.33
N THR A 260 -25.68 -47.15 -24.31
CA THR A 260 -25.18 -47.26 -25.70
C THR A 260 -24.97 -45.91 -26.38
N ASN A 261 -25.69 -44.87 -25.94
CA ASN A 261 -25.62 -43.52 -26.50
C ASN A 261 -24.68 -42.61 -25.70
N VAL A 262 -23.94 -43.18 -24.75
CA VAL A 262 -22.91 -42.48 -23.99
C VAL A 262 -21.54 -42.89 -24.53
N CYS A 263 -20.60 -41.95 -24.61
CA CYS A 263 -19.24 -42.27 -25.03
C CYS A 263 -18.62 -43.38 -24.15
N GLN A 264 -18.08 -44.41 -24.81
CA GLN A 264 -17.51 -45.61 -24.16
C GLN A 264 -15.96 -45.64 -24.15
N THR A 265 -15.31 -45.08 -25.17
CA THR A 265 -13.84 -45.14 -25.34
C THR A 265 -13.27 -43.80 -25.71
N GLY A 266 -12.09 -43.43 -25.18
CA GLY A 266 -11.44 -42.16 -25.53
C GLY A 266 -12.16 -40.90 -25.01
N CYS A 267 -13.02 -41.04 -24.00
CA CYS A 267 -13.99 -40.02 -23.61
C CYS A 267 -13.44 -38.88 -22.73
N SER A 268 -12.11 -38.74 -22.61
CA SER A 268 -11.50 -37.77 -21.68
C SER A 268 -11.90 -36.32 -22.01
N GLN A 269 -12.06 -36.01 -23.30
CA GLN A 269 -12.45 -34.69 -23.81
C GLN A 269 -13.96 -34.56 -24.08
N HIS A 270 -14.75 -35.59 -23.78
CA HIS A 270 -16.21 -35.49 -23.91
C HIS A 270 -16.80 -34.81 -22.66
N PRO A 271 -17.97 -34.17 -22.76
CA PRO A 271 -18.67 -33.63 -21.60
C PRO A 271 -18.91 -34.69 -20.53
N GLN A 272 -18.78 -34.27 -19.27
CA GLN A 272 -19.25 -35.06 -18.14
C GLN A 272 -20.77 -35.07 -18.14
N VAL A 273 -21.35 -36.27 -18.25
CA VAL A 273 -22.79 -36.54 -18.19
C VAL A 273 -23.09 -37.50 -17.03
N CYS A 274 -24.34 -37.92 -16.89
CA CYS A 274 -24.76 -38.86 -15.84
C CYS A 274 -24.53 -38.31 -14.43
N ILE A 275 -24.69 -36.99 -14.29
CA ILE A 275 -24.57 -36.21 -13.07
C ILE A 275 -25.88 -35.44 -12.85
N ASP A 276 -26.14 -35.06 -11.61
CA ASP A 276 -27.29 -34.22 -11.27
C ASP A 276 -26.88 -32.76 -11.07
N TRP A 277 -27.85 -31.89 -10.76
CA TRP A 277 -27.58 -30.47 -10.57
C TRP A 277 -26.63 -30.21 -9.39
N CYS A 278 -26.75 -31.00 -8.32
CA CYS A 278 -25.95 -30.83 -7.10
C CYS A 278 -24.48 -31.14 -7.36
N ASP A 279 -24.22 -32.16 -8.19
CA ASP A 279 -22.89 -32.48 -8.67
C ASP A 279 -22.27 -31.34 -9.49
N ALA A 280 -23.02 -30.80 -10.47
CA ALA A 280 -22.59 -29.68 -11.30
C ALA A 280 -22.28 -28.42 -10.46
N TYR A 281 -23.17 -28.08 -9.54
CA TYR A 281 -23.01 -26.96 -8.63
C TYR A 281 -21.77 -27.14 -7.74
N ALA A 282 -21.61 -28.32 -7.14
CA ALA A 282 -20.48 -28.62 -6.27
C ALA A 282 -19.14 -28.58 -7.00
N TYR A 283 -19.08 -29.11 -8.23
CA TYR A 283 -17.89 -29.02 -9.06
C TYR A 283 -17.49 -27.57 -9.31
N CYS A 284 -18.42 -26.74 -9.80
CA CYS A 284 -18.09 -25.35 -10.14
C CYS A 284 -17.57 -24.59 -8.93
N GLN A 285 -18.20 -24.75 -7.75
CA GLN A 285 -17.73 -24.17 -6.50
C GLN A 285 -16.31 -24.65 -6.13
N ALA A 286 -16.05 -25.95 -6.24
CA ALA A 286 -14.76 -26.53 -5.87
C ALA A 286 -13.61 -26.05 -6.75
N VAL A 287 -13.88 -25.70 -8.01
CA VAL A 287 -12.87 -25.16 -8.93
C VAL A 287 -12.80 -23.63 -8.93
N GLY A 288 -13.45 -22.96 -7.96
CA GLY A 288 -13.38 -21.50 -7.85
C GLY A 288 -14.29 -20.73 -8.81
N LYS A 289 -15.36 -21.39 -9.27
CA LYS A 289 -16.33 -20.87 -10.23
C LYS A 289 -17.74 -21.04 -9.65
N ARG A 290 -18.76 -20.83 -10.47
CA ARG A 290 -20.16 -21.10 -10.11
C ARG A 290 -20.90 -21.70 -11.28
N LEU A 291 -21.97 -22.44 -11.05
CA LEU A 291 -22.87 -22.82 -12.13
C LEU A 291 -23.47 -21.55 -12.78
N CYS A 292 -23.63 -21.53 -14.10
CA CYS A 292 -24.12 -20.35 -14.81
C CYS A 292 -25.54 -19.98 -14.37
N GLY A 293 -25.76 -18.69 -14.08
CA GLY A 293 -27.06 -18.20 -13.60
C GLY A 293 -27.25 -16.73 -13.96
N SER A 294 -27.41 -15.87 -12.96
CA SER A 294 -27.63 -14.44 -13.16
C SER A 294 -26.38 -13.75 -13.68
N ILE A 295 -26.55 -12.85 -14.66
CA ILE A 295 -25.50 -11.94 -15.13
C ILE A 295 -24.94 -11.19 -13.94
N ALA A 296 -25.78 -10.78 -12.97
CA ALA A 296 -25.42 -10.10 -11.72
C ALA A 296 -24.63 -10.97 -10.72
N GLY A 297 -24.38 -12.25 -11.05
CA GLY A 297 -23.83 -13.24 -10.14
C GLY A 297 -24.93 -13.93 -9.34
N GLY A 298 -24.69 -15.19 -8.99
CA GLY A 298 -25.65 -16.02 -8.27
C GLY A 298 -26.82 -16.52 -9.12
N HIS A 299 -27.82 -17.05 -8.42
CA HIS A 299 -29.03 -17.65 -8.99
C HIS A 299 -29.80 -16.67 -9.89
N VAL A 300 -30.33 -17.14 -11.02
CA VAL A 300 -31.30 -16.40 -11.84
C VAL A 300 -32.69 -17.04 -11.67
N ASP A 301 -33.71 -16.20 -11.50
CA ASP A 301 -35.09 -16.67 -11.52
C ASP A 301 -35.35 -17.43 -12.83
N ALA A 302 -35.88 -18.64 -12.72
CA ALA A 302 -36.20 -19.52 -13.84
C ALA A 302 -37.11 -18.84 -14.89
N ALA A 303 -38.02 -17.93 -14.48
CA ALA A 303 -38.86 -17.16 -15.38
C ALA A 303 -38.06 -16.16 -16.25
N ARG A 304 -36.85 -15.80 -15.81
CA ARG A 304 -35.90 -14.93 -16.50
C ARG A 304 -34.76 -15.71 -17.16
N GLY A 305 -34.83 -17.04 -17.20
CA GLY A 305 -33.83 -17.87 -17.89
C GLY A 305 -33.69 -17.54 -19.39
N ASN A 306 -34.76 -17.00 -20.01
CA ASN A 306 -34.80 -16.54 -21.40
C ASN A 306 -34.66 -15.01 -21.57
N ASP A 307 -34.15 -14.33 -20.56
CA ASP A 307 -33.85 -12.90 -20.62
C ASP A 307 -32.33 -12.73 -20.79
N PHE A 308 -31.88 -12.27 -21.96
CA PHE A 308 -30.45 -12.11 -22.26
C PHE A 308 -29.80 -10.96 -21.47
N THR A 309 -30.58 -10.20 -20.71
CA THR A 309 -30.08 -9.22 -19.75
C THR A 309 -30.01 -9.77 -18.32
N ALA A 310 -30.49 -11.00 -18.11
CA ALA A 310 -30.55 -11.66 -16.80
C ALA A 310 -29.77 -12.97 -16.73
N SER A 311 -29.88 -13.87 -17.71
CA SER A 311 -29.19 -15.17 -17.71
C SER A 311 -27.86 -15.10 -18.44
N GLN A 312 -26.81 -15.57 -17.79
CA GLN A 312 -25.45 -15.71 -18.34
C GLN A 312 -25.42 -16.69 -19.51
N TRP A 313 -26.10 -17.83 -19.37
CA TRP A 313 -26.11 -18.85 -20.41
C TRP A 313 -26.84 -18.34 -21.65
N TYR A 314 -28.04 -17.78 -21.46
CA TYR A 314 -28.87 -17.32 -22.56
C TYR A 314 -28.28 -16.09 -23.26
N ASN A 315 -27.66 -15.17 -22.52
CA ASN A 315 -26.91 -14.06 -23.11
C ASN A 315 -25.76 -14.56 -24.00
N ALA A 316 -24.97 -15.51 -23.49
CA ALA A 316 -23.83 -16.08 -24.23
C ALA A 316 -24.30 -16.79 -25.50
N CYS A 317 -25.32 -17.65 -25.39
CA CYS A 317 -25.88 -18.40 -26.52
C CYS A 317 -26.42 -17.46 -27.59
N THR A 318 -27.23 -16.48 -27.21
CA THR A 318 -27.87 -15.57 -28.19
C THR A 318 -26.94 -14.46 -28.69
N SER A 319 -25.71 -14.34 -28.16
CA SER A 319 -24.82 -13.20 -28.39
C SER A 319 -25.50 -11.86 -28.09
N HIS A 320 -26.09 -11.76 -26.88
CA HIS A 320 -26.93 -10.63 -26.46
C HIS A 320 -28.19 -10.45 -27.33
N GLY A 321 -28.98 -11.52 -27.48
CA GLY A 321 -30.29 -11.48 -28.15
C GLY A 321 -30.22 -11.35 -29.69
N ARG A 322 -29.04 -11.47 -30.30
CA ARG A 322 -28.85 -11.32 -31.75
C ARG A 322 -29.25 -12.56 -32.53
N HIS A 323 -29.05 -13.74 -31.95
CA HIS A 323 -29.19 -15.02 -32.62
C HIS A 323 -30.17 -15.95 -31.92
N ALA A 324 -30.79 -16.84 -32.71
CA ALA A 324 -31.65 -17.92 -32.19
C ALA A 324 -30.84 -19.16 -31.80
N TYR A 325 -29.69 -19.38 -32.44
CA TYR A 325 -28.70 -20.42 -32.14
C TYR A 325 -27.34 -19.74 -31.89
N PRO A 326 -26.36 -20.38 -31.23
CA PRO A 326 -25.05 -19.78 -30.96
C PRO A 326 -24.42 -19.07 -32.16
N TYR A 327 -24.55 -19.70 -33.33
CA TYR A 327 -23.92 -19.31 -34.58
C TYR A 327 -24.78 -18.44 -35.51
N GLY A 328 -26.09 -18.28 -35.26
CA GLY A 328 -26.94 -17.51 -36.17
C GLY A 328 -28.45 -17.63 -35.95
N GLY A 329 -29.22 -17.11 -36.91
CA GLY A 329 -30.68 -17.03 -36.83
C GLY A 329 -31.44 -18.28 -37.33
N ALA A 330 -30.77 -19.22 -37.98
CA ALA A 330 -31.37 -20.43 -38.54
C ALA A 330 -30.56 -21.65 -38.13
N PHE A 331 -31.26 -22.77 -37.95
CA PHE A 331 -30.65 -24.06 -37.64
C PHE A 331 -29.74 -24.53 -38.78
N ASP A 332 -28.57 -25.03 -38.41
CA ASP A 332 -27.66 -25.75 -39.30
C ASP A 332 -27.23 -27.06 -38.62
N TYR A 333 -27.49 -28.18 -39.28
CA TYR A 333 -27.24 -29.52 -38.75
C TYR A 333 -25.75 -29.83 -38.63
N ASP A 334 -24.91 -29.25 -39.49
CA ASP A 334 -23.48 -29.58 -39.57
C ASP A 334 -22.64 -28.74 -38.59
N PHE A 335 -23.24 -27.73 -37.96
CA PHE A 335 -22.50 -26.75 -37.15
C PHE A 335 -22.19 -27.24 -35.75
N CYS A 336 -23.04 -28.08 -35.16
CA CYS A 336 -22.92 -28.53 -33.78
C CYS A 336 -22.95 -30.05 -33.68
N ALA A 337 -22.48 -30.59 -32.55
CA ALA A 337 -22.38 -32.02 -32.35
C ALA A 337 -23.75 -32.69 -32.16
N LEU A 338 -24.31 -33.19 -33.27
CA LEU A 338 -25.52 -34.02 -33.30
C LEU A 338 -25.16 -35.43 -33.78
N GLY A 339 -25.83 -36.46 -33.25
CA GLY A 339 -25.55 -37.84 -33.60
C GLY A 339 -25.95 -38.86 -32.53
N ALA A 340 -25.19 -39.96 -32.48
CA ALA A 340 -25.52 -41.11 -31.65
C ALA A 340 -25.03 -41.01 -30.19
N SER A 341 -24.04 -40.15 -29.92
CA SER A 341 -23.47 -39.92 -28.58
C SER A 341 -22.76 -38.57 -28.52
N THR A 342 -22.25 -38.20 -27.34
CA THR A 342 -21.46 -36.98 -27.16
C THR A 342 -20.24 -36.93 -28.06
N ALA A 343 -19.81 -35.73 -28.44
CA ALA A 343 -18.54 -35.49 -29.12
C ALA A 343 -17.51 -34.87 -28.15
N PRO A 344 -16.21 -34.87 -28.50
CA PRO A 344 -15.24 -34.06 -27.79
C PRO A 344 -15.66 -32.58 -27.83
N VAL A 345 -15.50 -31.88 -26.71
CA VAL A 345 -15.80 -30.45 -26.63
C VAL A 345 -15.00 -29.65 -27.66
N ALA A 346 -15.60 -28.58 -28.18
CA ALA A 346 -15.07 -27.70 -29.23
C ALA A 346 -14.60 -28.43 -30.50
N SER A 347 -15.09 -29.66 -30.75
CA SER A 347 -14.77 -30.41 -31.96
C SER A 347 -15.42 -29.83 -33.22
N HIS A 348 -16.52 -29.10 -33.05
CA HIS A 348 -17.23 -28.43 -34.13
C HIS A 348 -16.95 -26.92 -34.06
N ASN A 349 -15.98 -26.48 -34.87
CA ASN A 349 -15.48 -25.10 -34.85
C ASN A 349 -16.54 -24.03 -35.16
N ASP A 350 -17.64 -24.43 -35.80
CA ASP A 350 -18.75 -23.55 -36.16
C ASP A 350 -19.88 -23.53 -35.13
N CYS A 351 -19.84 -24.39 -34.10
CA CYS A 351 -20.79 -24.41 -32.98
C CYS A 351 -20.53 -23.28 -31.97
N GLN A 352 -20.40 -22.05 -32.45
CA GLN A 352 -20.10 -20.88 -31.63
C GLN A 352 -20.54 -19.60 -32.34
N SER A 353 -20.63 -18.52 -31.58
CA SER A 353 -20.86 -17.20 -32.16
C SER A 353 -19.67 -16.71 -32.97
N LYS A 354 -19.96 -16.00 -34.06
CA LYS A 354 -18.97 -15.20 -34.80
C LYS A 354 -18.94 -13.73 -34.34
N VAL A 355 -19.76 -13.34 -33.37
CA VAL A 355 -19.80 -11.98 -32.81
C VAL A 355 -18.60 -11.77 -31.89
N ASN A 356 -17.87 -10.66 -32.07
CA ASN A 356 -16.76 -10.30 -31.19
C ASN A 356 -17.23 -10.19 -29.73
N GLY A 357 -16.49 -10.79 -28.80
CA GLY A 357 -16.89 -10.89 -27.39
C GLY A 357 -17.62 -12.18 -27.02
N TYR A 358 -18.16 -12.94 -28.00
CA TYR A 358 -18.82 -14.24 -27.79
C TYR A 358 -18.13 -15.41 -28.50
N ARG A 359 -17.09 -15.12 -29.31
CA ARG A 359 -16.23 -16.14 -29.92
C ARG A 359 -15.50 -16.93 -28.84
N GLY A 360 -15.29 -18.21 -29.10
CA GLY A 360 -14.60 -19.14 -28.20
C GLY A 360 -15.50 -19.80 -27.17
N ILE A 361 -16.81 -19.54 -27.21
CA ILE A 361 -17.82 -20.23 -26.40
C ILE A 361 -18.50 -21.26 -27.30
N TYR A 362 -18.08 -22.50 -27.17
CA TYR A 362 -18.51 -23.62 -28.01
C TYR A 362 -19.66 -24.38 -27.36
N ASP A 363 -20.38 -25.14 -28.18
CA ASP A 363 -21.28 -26.23 -27.76
C ASP A 363 -22.44 -25.77 -26.85
N LEU A 364 -22.88 -24.52 -26.98
CA LEU A 364 -24.11 -24.03 -26.34
C LEU A 364 -25.38 -24.54 -27.04
N SER A 365 -25.22 -25.33 -28.10
CA SER A 365 -26.30 -26.00 -28.83
C SER A 365 -25.84 -27.40 -29.23
N GLY A 366 -26.66 -28.42 -28.95
CA GLY A 366 -26.29 -29.81 -29.18
C GLY A 366 -25.22 -30.31 -28.19
N ASN A 367 -24.56 -31.42 -28.51
CA ASN A 367 -23.70 -32.18 -27.61
C ASN A 367 -24.44 -32.60 -26.32
N VAL A 368 -24.47 -31.75 -25.30
CA VAL A 368 -25.25 -31.99 -24.08
C VAL A 368 -26.02 -30.75 -23.69
N GLN A 369 -27.22 -30.96 -23.15
CA GLN A 369 -27.93 -29.87 -22.49
C GLN A 369 -27.27 -29.59 -21.15
N GLU A 370 -27.38 -28.36 -20.65
CA GLU A 370 -26.57 -27.90 -19.53
C GLU A 370 -27.39 -27.45 -18.35
N TRP A 371 -27.05 -27.96 -17.16
CA TRP A 371 -27.59 -27.46 -15.90
C TRP A 371 -27.24 -25.99 -15.68
N GLU A 372 -28.22 -25.20 -15.26
CA GLU A 372 -28.05 -23.80 -14.82
C GLU A 372 -28.41 -23.62 -13.34
N ASP A 373 -27.84 -22.60 -12.70
CA ASP A 373 -28.29 -22.05 -11.41
C ASP A 373 -29.56 -21.21 -11.60
N ALA A 374 -30.62 -21.90 -12.04
CA ALA A 374 -31.92 -21.35 -12.41
C ALA A 374 -33.05 -22.30 -11.97
N CYS A 375 -33.04 -22.67 -10.69
CA CYS A 375 -34.06 -23.52 -10.06
C CYS A 375 -35.32 -22.76 -9.61
N ASN A 376 -36.48 -23.35 -9.89
CA ASN A 376 -37.76 -23.00 -9.27
C ASN A 376 -38.16 -24.13 -8.32
N GLY A 377 -37.92 -23.93 -7.02
CA GLY A 377 -37.98 -25.00 -6.03
C GLY A 377 -36.97 -26.10 -6.37
N ASP A 378 -37.45 -27.34 -6.44
CA ASP A 378 -36.60 -28.50 -6.75
C ASP A 378 -36.38 -28.74 -8.25
N ASN A 379 -36.92 -27.92 -9.15
CA ASN A 379 -36.72 -28.09 -10.59
C ASN A 379 -35.77 -27.02 -11.12
N CYS A 380 -34.66 -27.44 -11.73
CA CYS A 380 -33.61 -26.60 -12.28
C CYS A 380 -33.63 -26.62 -13.80
N PHE A 381 -33.31 -25.49 -14.42
CA PHE A 381 -33.25 -25.36 -15.87
C PHE A 381 -32.11 -26.20 -16.46
N VAL A 382 -32.40 -26.85 -17.59
CA VAL A 382 -31.44 -27.48 -18.51
C VAL A 382 -31.67 -26.97 -19.93
N ARG A 383 -30.60 -26.65 -20.67
CA ARG A 383 -30.69 -25.87 -21.92
C ARG A 383 -29.66 -26.26 -22.98
N GLY A 384 -29.90 -25.88 -24.22
CA GLY A 384 -28.98 -26.10 -25.36
C GLY A 384 -29.27 -27.37 -26.17
N GLY A 385 -30.11 -28.25 -25.65
CA GLY A 385 -30.38 -29.54 -26.29
C GLY A 385 -29.16 -30.44 -26.27
N TRP A 386 -29.30 -31.66 -26.76
CA TRP A 386 -28.26 -32.70 -26.68
C TRP A 386 -28.10 -33.40 -28.03
N TYR A 387 -27.07 -34.24 -28.18
CA TYR A 387 -26.70 -34.88 -29.44
C TYR A 387 -27.85 -35.64 -30.14
N TYR A 388 -28.89 -36.06 -29.41
CA TYR A 388 -30.02 -36.81 -29.97
C TYR A 388 -31.19 -35.91 -30.43
N ASP A 389 -31.19 -34.63 -30.07
CA ASP A 389 -32.23 -33.69 -30.48
C ASP A 389 -32.15 -33.38 -31.98
N ASP A 390 -33.30 -32.98 -32.55
CA ASP A 390 -33.38 -32.36 -33.87
C ASP A 390 -34.04 -30.99 -33.76
N ASP A 391 -34.03 -30.21 -34.85
CA ASP A 391 -34.62 -28.87 -34.84
C ASP A 391 -36.14 -28.86 -34.53
N ARG A 392 -36.82 -30.01 -34.73
CA ARG A 392 -38.25 -30.14 -34.46
C ARG A 392 -38.54 -30.40 -32.99
N SER A 393 -37.57 -30.92 -32.24
CA SER A 393 -37.68 -31.13 -30.80
C SER A 393 -37.66 -29.81 -30.02
N GLY A 394 -37.13 -28.74 -30.62
CA GLY A 394 -37.08 -27.41 -30.03
C GLY A 394 -36.07 -27.25 -28.89
N GLY A 395 -35.21 -28.24 -28.66
CA GLY A 395 -34.17 -28.21 -27.62
C GLY A 395 -32.91 -27.44 -28.01
N LEU A 396 -32.53 -27.49 -29.28
CA LEU A 396 -31.29 -26.91 -29.84
C LEU A 396 -31.22 -25.37 -29.91
N PRO A 397 -32.30 -24.59 -30.17
CA PRO A 397 -32.20 -23.14 -30.14
C PRO A 397 -31.90 -22.64 -28.72
N CYS A 398 -31.32 -21.45 -28.60
CA CYS A 398 -30.94 -20.87 -27.31
C CYS A 398 -32.12 -20.70 -26.35
N ASN A 399 -33.33 -20.51 -26.87
CA ASN A 399 -34.54 -20.42 -26.04
C ASN A 399 -35.14 -21.80 -25.69
N GLY A 400 -34.60 -22.87 -26.26
CA GLY A 400 -34.89 -24.26 -25.92
C GLY A 400 -34.40 -24.60 -24.51
N GLY A 401 -35.18 -25.41 -23.81
CA GLY A 401 -34.85 -25.83 -22.45
C GLY A 401 -36.07 -26.30 -21.68
N SER A 402 -35.81 -26.92 -20.54
CA SER A 402 -36.86 -27.44 -19.65
C SER A 402 -36.45 -27.31 -18.19
N GLN A 403 -37.45 -27.31 -17.30
CA GLN A 403 -37.20 -27.44 -15.87
C GLN A 403 -37.22 -28.92 -15.50
N THR A 404 -36.12 -29.37 -14.91
CA THR A 404 -35.87 -30.76 -14.58
C THR A 404 -35.58 -30.89 -13.09
N PRO A 405 -36.09 -31.92 -12.39
CA PRO A 405 -35.80 -32.10 -10.97
C PRO A 405 -34.29 -32.10 -10.72
N ARG A 406 -33.83 -31.34 -9.72
CA ARG A 406 -32.40 -31.15 -9.43
C ARG A 406 -31.72 -32.46 -9.05
N THR A 407 -32.48 -33.37 -8.45
CA THR A 407 -32.08 -34.72 -8.04
C THR A 407 -32.59 -35.77 -9.03
N GLN A 408 -32.94 -35.36 -10.26
CA GLN A 408 -33.36 -36.31 -11.28
C GLN A 408 -32.33 -37.41 -11.37
N ASN A 409 -32.83 -38.64 -11.27
CA ASN A 409 -32.00 -39.83 -11.25
C ASN A 409 -31.09 -39.75 -12.48
N ARG A 410 -29.77 -39.78 -12.24
CA ARG A 410 -28.65 -39.57 -13.18
C ARG A 410 -28.67 -40.42 -14.45
N MET A 411 -29.72 -41.22 -14.66
CA MET A 411 -29.95 -42.17 -15.73
C MET A 411 -30.56 -41.57 -17.00
N SER A 412 -31.69 -40.86 -16.93
CA SER A 412 -32.35 -40.33 -18.14
C SER A 412 -33.21 -39.08 -17.83
N PRO A 413 -33.05 -37.99 -18.60
CA PRO A 413 -32.12 -37.77 -19.71
C PRO A 413 -30.65 -37.54 -19.27
N GLY A 414 -30.23 -37.93 -18.06
CA GLY A 414 -28.87 -37.71 -17.54
C GLY A 414 -27.71 -38.08 -18.48
N MET A 415 -27.90 -39.01 -19.42
CA MET A 415 -26.91 -39.33 -20.48
C MET A 415 -26.63 -38.20 -21.50
N GLY A 416 -27.52 -37.21 -21.58
CA GLY A 416 -27.44 -36.03 -22.43
C GLY A 416 -27.34 -34.72 -21.68
N THR A 417 -27.23 -34.76 -20.35
CA THR A 417 -27.15 -33.55 -19.51
C THR A 417 -25.75 -33.41 -18.92
N GLY A 418 -25.06 -32.34 -19.28
CA GLY A 418 -23.81 -31.89 -18.68
C GLY A 418 -23.98 -30.51 -18.03
N PHE A 419 -22.91 -29.73 -18.02
CA PHE A 419 -22.90 -28.39 -17.44
C PHE A 419 -21.63 -27.62 -17.82
N ARG A 420 -21.66 -26.31 -17.59
CA ARG A 420 -20.49 -25.43 -17.63
C ARG A 420 -20.55 -24.41 -16.50
N CYS A 421 -19.39 -23.85 -16.14
CA CYS A 421 -19.31 -22.87 -15.07
C CYS A 421 -19.22 -21.43 -15.59
N CYS A 422 -19.54 -20.48 -14.73
CA CYS A 422 -19.50 -19.04 -14.92
C CYS A 422 -18.85 -18.36 -13.71
N SER A 423 -18.50 -17.08 -13.86
CA SER A 423 -18.00 -16.19 -12.81
C SER A 423 -18.44 -14.74 -13.07
N ARG A 424 -18.41 -13.87 -12.04
CA ARG A 424 -18.64 -12.43 -12.14
C ARG A 424 -17.66 -11.68 -11.26
#